data_AF-A0A7K8QWF8-F1
#
_entry.id   AF-A0A7K8QWF8-F1
#
_cell.length_a   1.000
_cell.length_b   1.000
_cell.length_c   1.000
_cell.angle_alpha   90.00
_cell.angle_beta   90.00
_cell.angle_gamma   90.00
#
_symmetry.space_group_name_H-M   'P 1'
#
loop_
_entity.id
_entity.type
_entity.pdbx_description
1 polymer ?
#
loop_
_entity_poly.entity_id
_entity_poly.type
_entity_poly.pdbx_seq_one_letter_code
_entity_poly.pdbx_strand_id
1 'polypeptide(L)'
;VQKLTGVINWICPYLGITNVQLQPLLELLEGDTDLTAPRQLTKEAKKAIEAIEFALANKFVWRISPDMELQVYIIVSVMPYAILAQWNDQ
;
A
#
# COMPACT_ATOMS: atom_id res chain seq x y z
N VAL A 1 1.62 17.71 -4.59
CA VAL A 1 0.77 16.66 -5.20
C VAL A 1 1.59 15.64 -5.98
N GLN A 2 2.36 16.02 -7.01
CA GLN A 2 3.10 15.06 -7.87
C GLN A 2 3.96 14.00 -7.16
N LYS A 3 4.73 14.36 -6.11
CA LYS A 3 5.50 13.36 -5.34
C LYS A 3 4.60 12.30 -4.72
N LEU A 4 3.49 12.73 -4.12
CA LEU A 4 2.50 11.84 -3.51
C LEU A 4 1.87 10.94 -4.58
N THR A 5 1.45 11.50 -5.71
CA THR A 5 0.84 10.72 -6.79
C THR A 5 1.82 9.75 -7.44
N GLY A 6 3.12 10.08 -7.52
CA GLY A 6 4.15 9.16 -7.99
C GLY A 6 4.31 7.95 -7.06
N VAL A 7 4.35 8.18 -5.74
CA VAL A 7 4.39 7.09 -4.73
C VAL A 7 3.12 6.25 -4.79
N ILE A 8 1.95 6.88 -4.92
CA ILE A 8 0.65 6.20 -5.01
C ILE A 8 0.58 5.32 -6.27
N ASN A 9 0.97 5.85 -7.44
CA ASN A 9 0.98 5.08 -8.69
C ASN A 9 1.88 3.84 -8.61
N TRP A 10 2.98 3.91 -7.85
CA TRP A 10 3.86 2.77 -7.65
C TRP A 10 3.23 1.67 -6.78
N ILE A 11 2.49 2.05 -5.73
CA ILE A 11 1.99 1.08 -4.74
C ILE A 11 0.59 0.52 -5.05
N CYS A 12 -0.25 1.26 -5.78
CA CYS A 12 -1.63 0.89 -6.08
C CYS A 12 -1.84 -0.51 -6.70
N PRO A 13 -1.01 -0.99 -7.65
CA PRO A 13 -1.15 -2.33 -8.20
C PRO A 13 -1.08 -3.44 -7.14
N TYR A 14 -0.35 -3.21 -6.05
CA TYR A 14 -0.18 -4.16 -4.95
C TYR A 14 -1.29 -4.07 -3.91
N LEU A 15 -2.00 -2.94 -3.86
CA LEU A 15 -3.08 -2.68 -2.90
C LEU A 15 -4.44 -3.21 -3.38
N GLY A 16 -4.57 -3.57 -4.66
CA GLY A 16 -5.84 -3.97 -5.25
C GLY A 16 -6.83 -2.81 -5.44
N ILE A 17 -6.30 -1.59 -5.56
CA ILE A 17 -7.08 -0.37 -5.81
C ILE A 17 -7.30 -0.20 -7.30
N THR A 18 -8.55 0.03 -7.70
CA THR A 18 -8.94 0.17 -9.10
C THR A 18 -8.58 1.55 -9.65
N ASN A 19 -8.38 1.65 -10.97
CA ASN A 19 -8.15 2.93 -11.65
C ASN A 19 -9.30 3.93 -11.43
N VAL A 20 -10.55 3.43 -11.30
CA VAL A 20 -11.73 4.28 -11.02
C VAL A 20 -11.61 4.95 -9.66
N GLN A 21 -11.14 4.23 -8.64
CA GLN A 21 -10.90 4.80 -7.31
C GLN A 21 -9.74 5.79 -7.31
N LEU A 22 -8.77 5.61 -8.21
CA LEU A 22 -7.60 6.47 -8.33
C LEU A 22 -7.83 7.74 -9.15
N GLN A 23 -8.82 7.71 -10.06
CA GLN A 23 -9.08 8.77 -11.04
C GLN A 23 -9.14 10.18 -10.42
N PRO A 24 -9.86 10.42 -9.30
CA PRO A 24 -9.93 11.77 -8.72
C PRO A 24 -8.58 12.30 -8.22
N LEU A 25 -7.66 11.40 -7.86
CA LEU A 25 -6.29 11.73 -7.46
C LEU A 25 -5.41 12.08 -8.67
N LEU A 26 -5.64 11.44 -9.81
CA LEU A 26 -4.94 11.69 -11.07
C LEU A 26 -5.42 13.00 -11.72
N GLU A 27 -6.70 13.33 -11.62
CA GLU A 27 -7.27 14.60 -12.10
C GLU A 27 -6.63 15.82 -11.41
N LEU A 28 -6.13 15.67 -10.17
CA LEU A 28 -5.32 16.71 -9.50
C LEU A 28 -3.96 16.95 -10.17
N LEU A 29 -3.52 16.06 -11.07
CA LEU A 29 -2.31 16.23 -11.88
C LEU A 29 -2.60 16.85 -13.24
N GLU A 30 -3.82 16.73 -13.76
CA GLU A 30 -4.23 17.22 -15.09
C GLU A 30 -4.40 18.75 -15.14
N GLY A 31 -4.19 19.44 -14.02
CA GLY A 31 -4.24 20.90 -13.92
C GLY A 31 -2.97 21.61 -14.44
N ASP A 32 -2.65 22.74 -13.81
CA ASP A 32 -1.59 23.64 -14.26
C ASP A 32 -0.21 22.97 -14.35
N THR A 33 0.51 23.27 -15.43
CA THR A 33 1.89 22.81 -15.66
C THR A 33 2.87 23.44 -14.69
N ASP A 34 2.50 24.58 -14.09
CA ASP A 34 3.24 25.17 -12.99
C ASP A 34 3.19 24.27 -11.74
N LEU A 35 4.37 23.84 -11.29
CA LEU A 35 4.55 22.99 -10.11
C LEU A 35 4.21 23.72 -8.80
N THR A 36 4.21 25.05 -8.82
CA THR A 36 3.94 25.91 -7.67
C THR A 36 2.48 26.32 -7.55
N ALA A 37 1.68 26.09 -8.60
CA ALA A 37 0.27 26.43 -8.59
C ALA A 37 -0.47 25.69 -7.46
N PRO A 38 -1.33 26.39 -6.69
CA PRO A 38 -2.08 25.78 -5.62
C PRO A 38 -3.11 24.79 -6.21
N ARG A 39 -3.05 23.54 -5.75
CA ARG A 39 -4.02 22.49 -6.13
C ARG A 39 -4.85 22.15 -4.91
N GLN A 40 -6.17 22.26 -5.03
CA GLN A 40 -7.09 21.95 -3.94
C GLN A 40 -7.44 20.46 -3.95
N LEU A 41 -7.42 19.85 -2.77
CA LEU A 41 -7.85 18.47 -2.61
C LEU A 41 -9.38 18.41 -2.67
N THR A 42 -9.93 17.75 -3.70
CA THR A 42 -11.37 17.51 -3.81
C THR A 42 -11.83 16.47 -2.78
N LYS A 43 -13.14 16.41 -2.52
CA LYS A 43 -13.70 15.41 -1.59
C LYS A 43 -13.47 13.99 -2.10
N GLU A 44 -13.53 13.82 -3.42
CA GLU A 44 -13.34 12.58 -4.14
C GLU A 44 -11.88 12.11 -4.05
N ALA A 45 -10.93 13.02 -4.27
CA ALA A 45 -9.51 12.72 -4.10
C ALA A 45 -9.16 12.38 -2.65
N LYS A 46 -9.79 13.05 -1.67
CA LYS A 46 -9.62 12.71 -0.25
C LYS A 46 -10.09 11.29 0.06
N LYS A 47 -11.27 10.89 -0.44
CA LYS A 47 -11.77 9.51 -0.29
C LYS A 47 -10.84 8.47 -0.92
N ALA A 48 -10.24 8.80 -2.07
CA ALA A 48 -9.27 7.92 -2.71
C ALA A 48 -8.01 7.73 -1.85
N ILE A 49 -7.49 8.80 -1.22
CA ILE A 49 -6.37 8.72 -0.27
C ILE A 49 -6.73 7.86 0.94
N GLU A 50 -7.92 8.05 1.53
CA GLU A 50 -8.39 7.26 2.68
C GLU A 50 -8.50 5.76 2.34
N ALA A 51 -8.95 5.43 1.13
CA ALA A 51 -9.00 4.04 0.66
C ALA A 51 -7.60 3.43 0.49
N ILE A 52 -6.62 4.21 0.01
CA ILE A 52 -5.22 3.80 -0.10
C ILE A 52 -4.62 3.54 1.28
N GLU A 53 -4.83 4.45 2.23
CA GLU A 53 -4.35 4.30 3.60
C GLU A 53 -4.96 3.07 4.28
N PHE A 54 -6.27 2.86 4.10
CA PHE A 54 -6.95 1.65 4.58
C PHE A 54 -6.37 0.39 3.95
N ALA A 55 -6.17 0.36 2.63
CA ALA A 55 -5.59 -0.79 1.96
C ALA A 55 -4.15 -1.07 2.43
N LEU A 56 -3.34 -0.02 2.63
CA LEU A 56 -1.98 -0.14 3.16
C LEU A 56 -1.96 -0.74 4.57
N ALA A 57 -2.81 -0.25 5.46
CA ALA A 57 -2.89 -0.74 6.84
C ALA A 57 -3.29 -2.23 6.92
N ASN A 58 -4.02 -2.72 5.92
CA ASN A 58 -4.54 -4.09 5.89
C ASN A 58 -3.76 -5.03 4.95
N LYS A 59 -2.77 -4.51 4.21
CA LYS A 59 -1.94 -5.30 3.31
C LYS A 59 -0.62 -5.64 3.98
N PHE A 60 -0.41 -6.93 4.21
CA PHE A 60 0.87 -7.49 4.61
C PHE A 60 1.54 -8.14 3.41
N VAL A 61 2.84 -7.92 3.26
CA VAL A 61 3.67 -8.60 2.27
C VAL A 61 4.61 -9.51 3.03
N TRP A 62 4.64 -10.79 2.63
CA TRP A 62 5.57 -11.78 3.15
C TRP A 62 6.71 -11.91 2.15
N ARG A 63 7.96 -11.82 2.62
CA ARG A 63 9.11 -12.18 1.80
C ARG A 63 9.52 -13.60 2.19
N ILE A 64 9.53 -14.50 1.21
CA ILE A 64 10.03 -15.86 1.37
C ILE A 64 11.29 -15.99 0.52
N SER A 65 12.41 -16.35 1.14
CA SER A 65 13.66 -16.67 0.46
C SER A 65 13.71 -18.17 0.14
N PRO A 66 13.85 -18.58 -1.13
CA PRO A 66 13.96 -19.99 -1.49
C PRO A 66 15.24 -20.65 -0.97
N ASP A 67 16.30 -19.86 -0.78
CA ASP A 67 17.60 -20.33 -0.31
C ASP A 67 17.65 -20.52 1.21
N MET A 68 16.53 -20.26 1.90
CA MET A 68 16.43 -20.31 3.35
C MET A 68 15.35 -21.29 3.81
N GLU A 69 15.64 -22.05 4.85
CA GLU A 69 14.67 -22.96 5.45
C GLU A 69 13.50 -22.18 6.10
N LEU A 70 12.27 -22.57 5.78
CA LEU A 70 11.06 -22.01 6.38
C LEU A 70 10.76 -22.72 7.70
N GLN A 71 10.72 -21.97 8.79
CA GLN A 71 10.43 -22.50 10.12
C GLN A 71 8.96 -22.27 10.48
N VAL A 72 8.35 -23.27 11.11
CA VAL A 72 6.97 -23.22 11.60
C VAL A 72 6.97 -23.36 13.10
N TYR A 73 6.50 -22.34 13.80
CA TYR A 73 6.35 -22.35 15.25
C TYR A 73 4.87 -22.54 15.60
N ILE A 74 4.55 -23.64 16.26
CA ILE A 74 3.18 -23.91 16.72
C ILE A 74 3.08 -23.53 18.19
N ILE A 75 2.16 -22.62 18.51
CA ILE A 75 1.90 -22.17 19.86
C ILE A 75 0.52 -22.69 20.26
N VAL A 76 0.54 -23.69 21.14
CA VAL A 76 -0.68 -24.28 21.68
C VAL A 76 -1.09 -23.50 22.92
N SER A 77 -2.14 -22.68 22.77
CA SER A 77 -2.77 -21.95 23.87
C SER A 77 -4.27 -22.31 23.95
N VAL A 78 -5.10 -21.49 24.61
CA VAL A 78 -6.57 -21.64 24.59
C VAL A 78 -7.11 -21.69 23.15
N MET A 79 -6.47 -20.98 22.22
CA MET A 79 -6.67 -21.15 20.77
C MET A 79 -5.29 -21.40 20.12
N PRO A 80 -5.07 -22.55 19.46
CA PRO A 80 -3.79 -22.83 18.84
C PRO A 80 -3.58 -21.92 17.62
N TYR A 81 -2.37 -21.40 17.47
CA TYR A 81 -1.95 -20.64 16.30
C TYR A 81 -0.52 -21.00 15.89
N ALA A 82 -0.16 -20.69 14.65
CA ALA A 82 1.16 -20.96 14.11
C ALA A 82 1.76 -19.71 13.48
N ILE A 83 3.08 -19.59 13.57
CA ILE A 83 3.88 -18.54 12.94
C ILE A 83 4.77 -19.17 11.89
N LEU A 84 4.72 -18.67 10.66
CA LEU A 84 5.68 -18.98 9.59
C LEU A 84 6.78 -17.93 9.62
N ALA A 85 8.04 -18.35 9.77
CA ALA A 85 9.17 -17.43 9.88
C ALA A 85 10.40 -17.91 9.13
N GLN A 86 11.17 -16.94 8.61
CA GLN A 86 12.53 -17.12 8.11
C GLN A 86 13.39 -16.06 8.78
N TRP A 87 14.57 -16.44 9.26
CA TRP A 87 15.45 -15.55 10.01
C TRP A 87 16.92 -15.81 9.71
N ASN A 88 17.58 -14.90 9.01
CA ASN A 88 19.02 -14.99 8.74
C ASN A 88 19.83 -14.54 9.95
N ASP A 89 20.58 -15.46 10.56
CA ASP A 89 21.50 -15.18 11.67
C ASP A 89 22.85 -14.59 11.22
N GLN A 90 23.06 -14.39 9.91
CA GLN A 90 24.25 -13.76 9.35
C GLN A 90 24.16 -12.25 9.22
#